data_AF-A0A528N2D2-F1
#
_entry.id   AF-A0A528N2D2-F1
#
_cell.length_a   1.000
_cell.length_b   1.000
_cell.length_c   1.000
_cell.angle_alpha   90.00
_cell.angle_beta   90.00
_cell.angle_gamma   90.00
#
_symmetry.space_group_name_H-M   'P 1'
#
loop_
_entity.id
_entity.type
_entity.pdbx_description
1 polymer ?
#
loop_
_entity_poly.entity_id
_entity_poly.type
_entity_poly.pdbx_seq_one_letter_code
_entity_poly.pdbx_strand_id
1 'polypeptide(L)'
;IPDSAKDADGYWYGDYYGVLAFGVNKAVVQNAPKDWADLQKPEYANSVALAGDPRSSNNAVMSVYAAGLAAGGTGGQDAAAK
;
A
#
# COMPACT_ATOMS: atom_id res chain seq x y z
N ILE A 1 0.26 22.35 13.10
CA ILE A 1 -0.08 20.96 12.72
C ILE A 1 -1.56 20.77 12.97
N PRO A 2 -2.35 20.31 11.97
CA PRO A 2 -3.78 20.04 12.14
C PRO A 2 -4.05 19.14 13.33
N ASP A 3 -5.18 19.33 14.02
CA ASP A 3 -5.53 18.51 15.20
C ASP A 3 -5.71 17.03 14.86
N SER A 4 -6.06 16.70 13.62
CA SER A 4 -6.12 15.34 13.11
C SER A 4 -4.76 14.69 12.84
N ALA A 5 -3.66 15.45 12.91
CA ALA A 5 -2.31 15.00 12.56
C ALA A 5 -1.31 15.25 13.69
N LYS A 6 -1.77 15.34 14.94
CA LYS A 6 -0.92 15.41 16.12
C LYS A 6 -1.60 14.76 17.32
N ASP A 7 -0.78 14.37 18.27
CA ASP A 7 -1.24 14.09 19.62
C ASP A 7 -1.55 15.38 20.39
N ALA A 8 -2.58 15.37 21.23
CA ALA A 8 -2.95 16.53 22.03
C ALA A 8 -1.92 16.86 23.14
N ASP A 9 -1.26 15.83 23.67
CA ASP A 9 -0.25 15.94 24.74
C ASP A 9 1.18 16.07 24.17
N GLY A 10 1.33 16.03 22.84
CA GLY A 10 2.58 16.30 22.15
C GLY A 10 3.52 15.10 21.99
N TYR A 11 3.04 13.86 22.18
CA TYR A 11 3.87 12.67 22.02
C TYR A 11 4.26 12.36 20.56
N TRP A 12 3.42 12.75 19.60
CA TRP A 12 3.70 12.59 18.17
C TRP A 12 3.03 13.69 17.35
N TYR A 13 3.55 13.89 16.15
CA TYR A 13 2.89 14.67 15.11
C TYR A 13 3.26 14.12 13.73
N GLY A 14 2.38 14.33 12.76
CA GLY A 14 2.65 14.03 11.36
C GLY A 14 3.59 15.08 10.78
N ASP A 15 4.86 14.72 10.63
CA ASP A 15 5.85 15.56 9.96
C ASP A 15 5.61 15.63 8.44
N TYR A 16 5.15 14.52 7.86
CA TYR A 16 4.75 14.43 6.46
C TYR A 16 3.71 13.32 6.26
N TYR A 17 3.09 13.30 5.08
CA TYR A 17 2.25 12.20 4.62
C TYR A 17 2.70 11.73 3.24
N GLY A 18 2.27 10.52 2.87
CA GLY A 18 2.52 9.95 1.55
C GLY A 18 1.24 9.36 0.97
N VAL A 19 1.21 9.28 -0.36
CA VAL A 19 0.19 8.53 -1.10
C VAL A 19 0.85 7.26 -1.60
N LEU A 20 0.24 6.10 -1.32
CA LEU A 20 0.76 4.83 -1.80
C LEU A 20 0.66 4.77 -3.34
N ALA A 21 1.72 4.31 -4.01
CA ALA A 21 1.80 4.24 -5.46
C ALA A 21 2.57 3.00 -5.92
N PHE A 22 2.34 2.57 -7.17
CA PHE A 22 3.10 1.50 -7.78
C PHE A 22 4.46 2.00 -8.30
N GLY A 23 5.54 1.40 -7.80
CA GLY A 23 6.85 1.51 -8.42
C GLY A 23 7.02 0.42 -9.48
N VAL A 24 7.30 0.80 -10.73
CA VAL A 24 7.40 -0.15 -11.85
C VAL A 24 8.78 -0.10 -12.48
N ASN A 25 9.47 -1.23 -12.51
CA ASN A 25 10.72 -1.38 -13.25
C ASN A 25 10.42 -1.61 -14.75
N LYS A 26 10.53 -0.54 -15.55
CA LYS A 26 10.24 -0.57 -16.99
C LYS A 26 11.22 -1.39 -17.84
N ALA A 27 12.37 -1.79 -17.29
CA ALA A 27 13.26 -2.72 -17.99
C ALA A 27 12.70 -4.15 -18.02
N VAL A 28 11.82 -4.49 -17.07
CA VAL A 28 11.23 -5.83 -16.92
C VAL A 28 9.74 -5.81 -17.29
N VAL A 29 8.99 -4.85 -16.78
CA VAL A 29 7.54 -4.72 -16.98
C VAL A 29 7.28 -3.63 -18.03
N GLN A 30 7.00 -4.04 -19.27
CA GLN A 30 6.79 -3.13 -20.39
C GLN A 30 5.43 -2.41 -20.31
N ASN A 31 4.39 -3.16 -19.91
CA ASN A 31 3.04 -2.62 -19.70
C ASN A 31 2.89 -2.31 -18.22
N ALA A 32 2.89 -1.02 -17.84
CA ALA A 32 2.71 -0.66 -16.44
C ALA A 32 1.24 -0.86 -16.02
N PRO A 33 0.98 -1.54 -14.87
CA PRO A 33 -0.37 -1.68 -14.34
C PRO A 33 -0.93 -0.29 -14.01
N LYS A 34 -2.23 -0.13 -14.23
CA LYS A 34 -2.96 1.12 -14.00
C LYS A 34 -3.81 1.07 -12.73
N ASP A 35 -4.22 -0.13 -12.35
CA ASP A 35 -5.02 -0.35 -11.16
C ASP A 35 -4.66 -1.68 -10.46
N TRP A 36 -5.12 -1.86 -9.24
CA TRP A 36 -4.89 -3.06 -8.43
C TRP A 36 -5.37 -4.34 -9.11
N ALA A 37 -6.50 -4.28 -9.83
CA ALA A 37 -7.02 -5.43 -10.56
C ALA A 37 -6.08 -5.90 -11.68
N ASP A 38 -5.25 -5.00 -12.24
CA ASP A 38 -4.28 -5.38 -13.27
C ASP A 38 -3.24 -6.35 -12.72
N LEU A 39 -2.85 -6.22 -11.44
CA LEU A 39 -1.82 -7.05 -10.81
C LEU A 39 -2.18 -8.54 -10.77
N GLN A 40 -3.45 -8.90 -10.98
CA GLN A 40 -3.92 -10.28 -11.08
C GLN A 40 -3.77 -10.88 -12.48
N LYS A 41 -3.46 -10.06 -13.50
CA LYS A 41 -3.30 -10.55 -14.87
C LYS A 41 -2.08 -11.48 -14.95
N PRO A 42 -2.13 -12.54 -15.79
CA PRO A 42 -1.01 -13.48 -15.92
C PRO A 42 0.34 -12.84 -16.28
N GLU A 43 0.34 -11.69 -16.96
CA GLU A 43 1.54 -10.95 -17.35
C GLU A 43 2.34 -10.39 -16.16
N TYR A 44 1.73 -10.24 -14.97
CA TYR A 44 2.40 -9.77 -13.75
C TYR A 44 2.72 -10.89 -12.76
N ALA A 45 2.46 -12.15 -13.11
CA ALA A 45 2.78 -13.28 -12.25
C ALA A 45 4.26 -13.23 -11.84
N ASN A 46 4.52 -13.44 -10.55
CA ASN A 46 5.86 -13.38 -9.95
C ASN A 46 6.59 -12.03 -10.09
N SER A 47 5.90 -10.95 -10.42
CA SER A 47 6.49 -9.61 -10.65
C SER A 47 6.12 -8.57 -9.58
N VAL A 48 5.33 -8.96 -8.58
CA VAL A 48 4.90 -8.09 -7.47
C VAL A 48 5.80 -8.32 -6.26
N ALA A 49 6.30 -7.24 -5.68
CA ALA A 49 7.11 -7.26 -4.46
C ALA A 49 6.70 -6.14 -3.52
N LEU A 50 6.87 -6.38 -2.22
CA LEU A 50 6.65 -5.38 -1.17
C LEU A 50 7.98 -4.72 -0.78
N ALA A 51 7.91 -3.46 -0.35
CA ALA A 51 9.05 -2.70 0.18
C ALA A 51 9.38 -3.14 1.63
N GLY A 52 9.82 -4.39 1.79
CA GLY A 52 10.19 -5.01 3.06
C GLY A 52 9.16 -6.00 3.60
N ASP A 53 9.41 -6.50 4.81
CA ASP A 53 8.52 -7.46 5.49
C ASP A 53 7.25 -6.75 5.99
N PRO A 54 6.04 -7.17 5.57
CA PRO A 54 4.78 -6.57 6.01
C PRO A 54 4.47 -6.81 7.49
N ARG A 55 5.30 -7.52 8.26
CA ARG A 55 5.13 -7.66 9.72
C ARG A 55 5.82 -6.56 10.51
N SER A 56 6.70 -5.78 9.87
CA SER A 56 7.50 -4.74 10.54
C SER A 56 7.65 -3.44 9.74
N SER A 57 7.48 -3.48 8.42
CA SER A 57 7.56 -2.29 7.55
C SER A 57 6.19 -1.64 7.41
N ASN A 58 6.06 -0.39 7.85
CA ASN A 58 4.81 0.36 7.71
C ASN A 58 4.36 0.48 6.23
N ASN A 59 5.29 0.71 5.30
CA ASN A 59 4.98 0.78 3.87
C ASN A 59 4.43 -0.56 3.34
N ALA A 60 5.05 -1.67 3.74
CA ALA A 60 4.61 -3.00 3.32
C ALA A 60 3.25 -3.38 3.93
N VAL A 61 3.00 -3.08 5.22
CA VAL A 61 1.66 -3.26 5.84
C VAL A 61 0.61 -2.48 5.07
N MET A 62 0.86 -1.19 4.80
CA MET A 62 -0.09 -0.34 4.08
C MET A 62 -0.34 -0.83 2.65
N SER A 63 0.66 -1.45 2.01
CA SER A 63 0.51 -2.06 0.69
C SER A 63 -0.43 -3.26 0.69
N VAL A 64 -0.32 -4.15 1.68
CA VAL A 64 -1.26 -5.27 1.86
C VAL A 64 -2.66 -4.76 2.18
N TYR A 65 -2.77 -3.78 3.09
CA TYR A 65 -4.04 -3.17 3.45
C TYR A 65 -4.73 -2.52 2.23
N ALA A 66 -3.99 -1.75 1.42
CA ALA A 66 -4.53 -1.11 0.22
C ALA A 66 -4.97 -2.13 -0.84
N ALA A 67 -4.24 -3.23 -1.02
CA ALA A 67 -4.64 -4.32 -1.90
C ALA A 67 -5.99 -4.94 -1.47
N GLY A 68 -6.15 -5.17 -0.16
CA GLY A 68 -7.39 -5.68 0.40
C GLY A 68 -8.58 -4.74 0.26
N LEU A 69 -8.36 -3.44 0.46
CA LEU A 69 -9.38 -2.42 0.18
C LEU A 69 -9.79 -2.42 -1.29
N ALA A 70 -8.82 -2.51 -2.21
CA ALA A 70 -9.08 -2.58 -3.65
C ALA A 70 -9.84 -3.86 -4.03
N ALA A 71 -9.69 -4.94 -3.27
CA ALA A 71 -10.47 -6.17 -3.39
C ALA A 71 -11.87 -6.10 -2.73
N GLY A 72 -12.31 -4.90 -2.33
CA GLY A 72 -13.64 -4.66 -1.77
C GLY A 72 -13.70 -4.79 -0.25
N GLY A 73 -12.56 -4.80 0.44
CA GLY A 73 -12.52 -4.66 1.89
C GLY A 73 -12.98 -3.27 2.35
N THR A 74 -13.58 -3.19 3.53
CA THR A 74 -14.21 -1.96 4.06
C THR A 74 -13.52 -1.39 5.30
N GLY A 75 -12.52 -2.08 5.85
CA GLY A 75 -11.79 -1.68 7.05
C GLY A 75 -10.56 -2.56 7.30
N GLY A 76 -9.79 -2.27 8.34
CA GLY A 76 -8.50 -2.91 8.63
C GLY A 76 -8.52 -4.44 8.58
N GLN A 77 -9.38 -5.07 9.39
CA GLN A 77 -9.47 -6.52 9.48
C GLN A 77 -10.05 -7.16 8.22
N ASP A 78 -11.07 -6.55 7.63
CA ASP A 78 -11.71 -7.05 6.41
C ASP A 78 -10.75 -6.99 5.21
N ALA A 79 -10.06 -5.87 5.01
CA ALA A 79 -9.04 -5.74 3.99
C ALA A 79 -7.88 -6.71 4.19
N ALA A 80 -7.44 -6.96 5.43
CA ALA A 80 -6.39 -7.95 5.70
C ALA A 80 -6.80 -9.40 5.40
N ALA A 81 -8.09 -9.69 5.29
CA ALA A 81 -8.63 -11.03 5.04
C ALA A 81 -9.02 -11.29 3.57
N LYS A 82 -8.96 -10.26 2.71
CA LYS A 82 -9.18 -10.36 1.25
C LYS A 82 -7.93 -10.88 0.55
#